data_AF-A0A6G1ZE51-F1
#
_entry.id   AF-A0A6G1ZE51-F1
#
_cell.length_a   1.000
_cell.length_b   1.000
_cell.length_c   1.000
_cell.angle_alpha   90.00
_cell.angle_beta   90.00
_cell.angle_gamma   90.00
#
_symmetry.space_group_name_H-M   'P 1'
#
loop_
_entity.id
_entity.type
_entity.pdbx_description
1 polymer ?
#
loop_
_entity_poly.entity_id
_entity_poly.type
_entity_poly.pdbx_seq_one_letter_code
_entity_poly.pdbx_strand_id
1 'polypeptide(L)' 'MRTNILIIIMSVFMAVFVIAAFQTWEFAVDHDIPTPWQVWALLAVSGGWFYLLGKMPRRRREEIENLFDRWTEE' A
#
# COMPACT_ATOMS: atom_id res chain seq x y z
N MET A 1 -13.89 8.99 11.22
CA MET A 1 -12.72 9.90 11.10
C MET A 1 -11.39 9.22 11.45
N ARG A 2 -11.14 8.79 12.70
CA ARG A 2 -9.85 8.14 13.08
C ARG A 2 -9.51 6.91 12.22
N THR A 3 -10.49 6.04 11.96
CA THR A 3 -10.30 4.84 11.11
C THR A 3 -9.95 5.18 9.66
N ASN A 4 -10.52 6.24 9.10
CA ASN A 4 -10.28 6.63 7.71
C ASN A 4 -8.86 7.22 7.55
N ILE A 5 -8.39 7.99 8.53
CA ILE A 5 -7.00 8.47 8.58
C ILE A 5 -6.02 7.30 8.69
N LEU A 6 -6.31 6.32 9.55
CA LEU A 6 -5.49 5.10 9.65
C LEU A 6 -5.44 4.33 8.33
N ILE A 7 -6.57 4.23 7.62
CA ILE A 7 -6.62 3.58 6.30
C ILE A 7 -5.73 4.33 5.31
N ILE A 8 -5.78 5.67 5.27
CA ILE A 8 -4.96 6.48 4.36
C ILE A 8 -3.47 6.29 4.68
N ILE A 9 -3.08 6.46 5.95
CA ILE A 9 -1.69 6.30 6.40
C ILE A 9 -1.18 4.88 6.08
N MET A 10 -1.98 3.86 6.38
CA MET A 10 -1.62 2.47 6.05
C MET A 10 -1.45 2.26 4.56
N SER A 11 -2.27 2.90 3.73
CA SER A 11 -2.16 2.79 2.27
C SER A 11 -0.86 3.39 1.75
N VAL A 12 -0.41 4.50 2.35
CA VAL A 12 0.90 5.09 2.05
C VAL A 12 2.03 4.13 2.43
N PHE A 13 2.00 3.54 3.64
CA PHE A 13 3.00 2.55 4.05
C PHE A 13 3.02 1.33 3.12
N MET A 14 1.85 0.84 2.70
CA MET A 14 1.76 -0.30 1.80
C MET A 14 2.31 0.03 0.40
N ALA A 15 2.13 1.25 -0.09
CA ALA A 15 2.75 1.69 -1.34
C ALA A 15 4.29 1.72 -1.22
N VAL A 16 4.82 2.26 -0.12
CA VAL A 16 6.27 2.27 0.17
C VAL A 16 6.82 0.84 0.25
N PHE A 17 6.08 -0.08 0.87
CA PHE A 17 6.46 -1.49 0.97
C PHE A 17 6.53 -2.18 -0.40
N VAL A 18 5.60 -1.90 -1.30
CA VAL A 18 5.66 -2.42 -2.68
C VAL A 18 6.92 -1.92 -3.39
N ILE A 19 7.22 -0.63 -3.29
CA ILE A 19 8.41 -0.04 -3.91
C ILE A 19 9.68 -0.68 -3.34
N ALA A 20 9.78 -0.80 -2.02
CA ALA A 20 10.93 -1.41 -1.35
C ALA A 20 11.10 -2.89 -1.75
N ALA A 21 10.02 -3.65 -1.88
CA ALA A 21 10.07 -5.04 -2.35
C ALA A 21 10.63 -5.13 -3.78
N PHE A 22 10.18 -4.27 -4.70
CA PHE A 22 10.70 -4.25 -6.06
C PHE A 22 12.17 -3.85 -6.11
N GLN A 23 12.58 -2.81 -5.38
CA GLN A 23 14.00 -2.41 -5.28
C GLN A 23 14.88 -3.53 -4.72
N THR A 24 14.40 -4.25 -3.71
CA THR A 24 15.12 -5.38 -3.11
C THR A 24 15.22 -6.55 -4.08
N TRP A 25 14.16 -6.80 -4.85
CA TRP A 25 14.15 -7.84 -5.88
C TRP A 25 15.12 -7.52 -7.01
N GLU A 26 15.07 -6.29 -7.56
CA GLU A 26 16.00 -5.82 -8.59
C GLU A 26 17.44 -5.92 -8.10
N PHE A 27 17.74 -5.43 -6.89
CA PHE A 27 19.06 -5.55 -6.29
C PHE A 27 19.53 -7.01 -6.23
N ALA A 28 18.65 -7.94 -5.84
CA ALA A 28 19.00 -9.35 -5.73
C ALA A 28 19.30 -9.98 -7.10
N VAL A 29 18.49 -9.64 -8.11
CA VAL A 29 18.69 -10.09 -9.50
C VAL A 29 19.98 -9.54 -10.08
N ASP A 30 20.27 -8.25 -9.87
CA ASP A 30 21.45 -7.57 -10.40
C ASP A 30 22.77 -8.09 -9.82
N HIS A 31 22.74 -8.62 -8.59
CA HIS A 31 23.92 -9.14 -7.89
C HIS A 31 24.02 -10.68 -7.91
N ASP A 32 23.13 -11.36 -8.64
CA ASP A 32 23.05 -12.82 -8.71
C ASP A 32 22.96 -13.50 -7.32
N ILE A 33 22.22 -12.86 -6.40
CA ILE A 33 21.96 -13.40 -5.06
C ILE A 33 20.53 -13.93 -4.95
N PRO A 34 20.28 -14.94 -4.09
CA PRO A 34 18.93 -15.44 -3.88
C PRO A 34 18.00 -14.34 -3.38
N THR A 35 16.87 -14.14 -4.07
CA THR A 35 15.84 -13.19 -3.63
C THR A 35 15.33 -13.60 -2.24
N PRO A 36 15.41 -12.72 -1.22
CA PRO A 36 14.87 -13.01 0.10
C PRO A 36 13.37 -13.25 0.04
N TRP A 37 12.88 -14.27 0.75
CA TRP A 37 11.44 -14.61 0.74
C TRP A 37 10.55 -13.46 1.28
N GLN A 38 11.13 -12.56 2.09
CA GLN A 38 10.48 -11.37 2.63
C GLN A 38 9.96 -10.44 1.54
N VAL A 39 10.61 -10.41 0.37
CA VAL A 39 10.13 -9.66 -0.82
C VAL A 39 8.74 -10.14 -1.21
N TRP A 40 8.56 -11.47 -1.33
CA TRP A 40 7.28 -12.07 -1.69
C TRP A 40 6.22 -11.85 -0.62
N ALA A 41 6.62 -11.92 0.66
CA ALA A 41 5.73 -11.65 1.78
C ALA A 41 5.24 -10.18 1.79
N LEU A 42 6.14 -9.23 1.56
CA LEU A 42 5.81 -7.80 1.43
C LEU A 42 4.84 -7.56 0.28
N LEU A 43 5.13 -8.10 -0.90
CA LEU A 43 4.25 -7.99 -2.06
C LEU A 43 2.87 -8.60 -1.80
N ALA A 44 2.81 -9.77 -1.16
CA ALA A 44 1.55 -10.43 -0.85
C ALA A 44 0.71 -9.63 0.16
N VAL A 45 1.32 -9.11 1.23
CA VAL A 45 0.62 -8.32 2.26
C VAL A 45 0.13 -7.00 1.69
N SER A 46 0.99 -6.26 0.97
CA SER A 46 0.60 -4.98 0.38
C SER A 46 -0.42 -5.17 -0.74
N GLY A 47 -0.26 -6.18 -1.60
CA GLY A 47 -1.24 -6.53 -2.62
C GLY A 47 -2.61 -6.91 -2.01
N GLY A 48 -2.60 -7.70 -0.93
CA GLY A 48 -3.80 -8.03 -0.17
C GLY A 48 -4.49 -6.80 0.41
N TRP A 49 -3.73 -5.85 0.96
CA TRP A 49 -4.28 -4.58 1.45
C TRP A 49 -5.00 -3.80 0.34
N PHE A 50 -4.35 -3.60 -0.81
CA PHE A 50 -4.98 -2.88 -1.94
C PHE A 50 -6.19 -3.60 -2.52
N TYR A 51 -6.17 -4.94 -2.53
CA TYR A 51 -7.33 -5.73 -2.92
C TYR A 51 -8.52 -5.49 -1.96
N LEU A 52 -8.29 -5.50 -0.65
CA LEU A 52 -9.33 -5.23 0.35
C LEU A 52 -9.85 -3.79 0.27
N LEU A 53 -8.97 -2.81 0.04
CA LEU A 53 -9.39 -1.44 -0.28
C LEU A 53 -10.29 -1.38 -1.53
N GLY A 54 -9.95 -2.17 -2.56
CA GLY A 54 -10.74 -2.31 -3.78
C GLY A 54 -12.16 -2.81 -3.52
N LYS A 55 -12.35 -3.65 -2.50
CA LYS A 55 -13.63 -4.26 -2.11
C LYS A 55 -14.44 -3.44 -1.10
N MET A 56 -13.98 -2.26 -0.68
CA MET A 56 -14.69 -1.47 0.31
C MET A 56 -16.09 -1.03 -0.17
N PRO A 57 -17.09 -0.97 0.72
CA PRO A 57 -18.41 -0.45 0.38
C PRO A 57 -18.33 0.99 -0.13
N ARG A 58 -19.15 1.29 -1.15
CA ARG A 58 -19.13 2.57 -1.87
C ARG A 58 -19.24 3.79 -0.94
N ARG A 59 -20.12 3.72 0.07
CA ARG A 59 -20.26 4.75 1.12
C ARG A 59 -18.94 5.05 1.87
N ARG A 60 -18.12 4.02 2.15
CA ARG A 60 -16.85 4.20 2.86
C ARG A 60 -15.76 4.75 1.91
N ARG A 61 -15.82 4.46 0.62
CA ARG A 61 -14.97 5.09 -0.41
C ARG A 61 -15.24 6.59 -0.51
N GLU A 62 -16.51 6.98 -0.64
CA GLU A 62 -16.92 8.38 -0.71
C GLU A 62 -16.49 9.17 0.55
N GLU A 63 -16.56 8.56 1.74
CA GLU A 63 -16.05 9.19 2.97
C GLU A 63 -14.52 9.39 2.98
N ILE A 64 -13.76 8.52 2.32
CA ILE A 64 -12.30 8.65 2.19
C ILE A 64 -11.94 9.66 1.12
N GLU A 65 -12.64 9.68 -0.02
CA GLU A 65 -12.46 10.64 -1.11
C GLU A 65 -12.73 12.08 -0.61
N ASN A 66 -13.85 12.32 0.07
CA ASN A 66 -14.16 13.62 0.69
C ASN A 66 -13.14 14.05 1.76
N LEU A 67 -12.47 13.10 2.41
CA LEU A 67 -11.38 13.41 3.35
C LEU A 67 -10.12 13.83 2.61
N PHE A 68 -9.83 13.18 1.48
CA PHE A 68 -8.68 13.48 0.63
C PHE A 68 -8.83 14.86 -0.01
N ASP A 69 -10.00 15.15 -0.61
CA ASP A 69 -10.29 16.42 -1.26
C ASP A 69 -10.10 17.61 -0.30
N ARG A 70 -10.65 17.50 0.92
CA ARG A 70 -10.46 18.53 1.97
C ARG A 70 -9.01 18.71 2.41
N TRP A 71 -8.18 17.69 2.30
CA TRP A 71 -6.75 17.77 2.64
C TRP A 71 -5.92 18.41 1.52
N THR A 72 -6.40 18.37 0.29
CA THR A 72 -5.76 19.00 -0.88
C THR A 72 -6.28 20.39 -1.23
N GLU A 73 -7.45 20.79 -0.69
CA GLU A 73 -8.02 22.14 -0.85
C GLU A 73 -7.53 23.15 0.22
N GLU A 74 -6.71 22.72 1.19
CA GLU A 74 -5.91 23.60 2.08
C GLU A 74 -4.48 23.78 1.55
#